data_AF-A0A6G1CF02-F1
#
_entry.id   AF-A0A6G1CF02-F1
#
_cell.length_a   1.000
_cell.length_b   1.000
_cell.length_c   1.000
_cell.angle_alpha   90.00
_cell.angle_beta   90.00
_cell.angle_gamma   90.00
#
_symmetry.space_group_name_H-M   'P 1'
#
loop_
_entity.id
_entity.type
_entity.pdbx_description
1 polymer ?
#
loop_
_entity_poly.entity_id
_entity_poly.type
_entity_poly.pdbx_seq_one_letter_code
_entity_poly.pdbx_strand_id
1 'polypeptide(L)'
;MDLWDATGHDAEYNMLLNEMMASDSHFVVDKVVHECTEVLVGVSSLVDVSGGNGAIARAIAKSFPHIKRSILDLPHVIQSTPTDGMIEFVAGDMRHHVPSADVALLKAEI
;
A
#
# COMPACT_ATOMS: atom_id res chain seq x y z
N MET A 1 -10.87 15.86 -14.55
CA MET A 1 -11.02 14.61 -13.81
C MET A 1 -9.79 13.81 -14.16
N ASP A 2 -8.87 13.67 -13.20
CA ASP A 2 -7.74 12.78 -13.40
C ASP A 2 -8.17 11.32 -13.18
N LEU A 3 -7.24 10.38 -13.39
CA LEU A 3 -7.51 8.95 -13.27
C LEU A 3 -8.10 8.58 -11.91
N TRP A 4 -7.59 9.20 -10.84
CA TRP A 4 -7.93 8.90 -9.44
C TRP A 4 -9.21 9.59 -8.99
N ASP A 5 -9.52 10.76 -9.57
CA ASP A 5 -10.84 11.34 -9.42
C ASP A 5 -11.90 10.43 -10.06
N ALA A 6 -11.60 9.82 -11.22
CA ALA A 6 -12.54 8.95 -11.92
C ALA A 6 -12.87 7.69 -11.12
N THR A 7 -11.89 7.06 -10.46
CA THR A 7 -12.12 5.92 -9.56
C THR A 7 -13.00 6.29 -8.36
N GLY A 8 -12.97 7.53 -7.90
CA GLY A 8 -13.87 8.00 -6.84
C GLY A 8 -15.35 8.10 -7.26
N HIS A 9 -15.65 8.13 -8.57
CA HIS A 9 -17.01 8.30 -9.09
C HIS A 9 -17.63 7.01 -9.66
N ASP A 10 -16.81 6.01 -10.00
CA ASP A 10 -17.24 4.75 -10.61
C ASP A 10 -16.66 3.55 -9.84
N ALA A 11 -17.54 2.83 -9.16
CA ALA A 11 -17.17 1.69 -8.32
C ALA A 11 -16.64 0.49 -9.13
N GLU A 12 -17.16 0.25 -10.34
CA GLU A 12 -16.70 -0.83 -11.21
C GLU A 12 -15.31 -0.52 -11.75
N TYR A 13 -15.10 0.73 -12.16
CA TYR A 13 -13.78 1.19 -12.60
C TYR A 13 -12.74 1.16 -11.49
N ASN A 14 -13.10 1.63 -10.28
CA ASN A 14 -12.25 1.53 -9.09
C ASN A 14 -11.85 0.08 -8.79
N MET A 15 -12.81 -0.84 -8.80
CA MET A 15 -12.54 -2.25 -8.54
C MET A 15 -11.58 -2.84 -9.57
N LEU A 16 -11.81 -2.59 -10.86
CA LEU A 16 -10.97 -3.08 -11.95
C LEU A 16 -9.54 -2.53 -11.86
N LEU A 17 -9.39 -1.23 -11.57
CA LEU A 17 -8.07 -0.64 -11.38
C LEU A 17 -7.38 -1.23 -10.16
N ASN A 18 -8.03 -1.32 -9.01
CA ASN A 18 -7.44 -1.90 -7.81
C ASN A 18 -6.99 -3.36 -8.01
N GLU A 19 -7.74 -4.16 -8.76
CA GLU A 19 -7.35 -5.52 -9.15
C GLU A 19 -6.10 -5.53 -10.06
N MET A 20 -6.03 -4.60 -11.02
CA MET A 20 -4.86 -4.44 -11.88
C MET A 20 -3.61 -4.07 -11.06
N MET A 21 -3.71 -3.08 -10.18
CA MET A 21 -2.61 -2.65 -9.30
C MET A 21 -2.17 -3.78 -8.37
N ALA A 22 -3.11 -4.57 -7.84
CA ALA A 22 -2.82 -5.72 -6.97
C ALA A 22 -2.07 -6.82 -7.72
N SER A 23 -2.48 -7.12 -8.96
CA SER A 23 -1.80 -8.09 -9.82
C SER A 23 -0.34 -7.68 -10.08
N ASP A 24 -0.10 -6.41 -10.40
CA ASP A 24 1.26 -5.87 -10.58
C ASP A 24 2.08 -5.93 -9.29
N SER A 25 1.46 -5.58 -8.16
CA SER A 25 2.09 -5.66 -6.84
C SER A 25 2.56 -7.09 -6.51
N HIS A 26 1.74 -8.11 -6.85
CA HIS A 26 2.12 -9.50 -6.65
C HIS A 26 3.38 -9.90 -7.42
N PHE A 27 3.61 -9.32 -8.60
CA PHE A 27 4.82 -9.60 -9.40
C PHE A 27 6.09 -9.05 -8.73
N VAL A 28 6.00 -7.90 -8.05
CA VAL A 28 7.16 -7.24 -7.44
C VAL A 28 7.40 -7.61 -5.98
N VAL A 29 6.41 -8.22 -5.30
CA VAL A 29 6.47 -8.59 -3.88
C VAL A 29 7.74 -9.37 -3.53
N ASP A 30 8.07 -10.42 -4.30
CA ASP A 30 9.24 -11.26 -4.01
C ASP A 30 10.53 -10.43 -4.11
N LYS A 31 10.61 -9.55 -5.10
CA LYS A 31 11.75 -8.66 -5.30
C LYS A 31 11.88 -7.66 -4.16
N VAL A 32 10.79 -7.07 -3.69
CA VAL A 32 10.80 -6.16 -2.53
C VAL A 32 11.27 -6.89 -1.27
N VAL A 33 10.74 -8.08 -0.98
CA VAL A 33 11.14 -8.82 0.21
C VAL A 33 12.63 -9.20 0.15
N HIS A 34 13.12 -9.65 -1.00
CA HIS A 34 14.50 -10.10 -1.13
C HIS A 34 15.52 -8.95 -1.24
N GLU A 35 15.22 -7.91 -2.00
CA GLU A 35 16.16 -6.82 -2.28
C GLU A 35 16.10 -5.69 -1.24
N CYS A 36 14.95 -5.49 -0.58
CA CYS A 36 14.82 -4.46 0.45
C CYS A 36 15.12 -4.98 1.87
N THR A 37 15.51 -6.25 2.04
CA THR A 37 15.80 -6.84 3.36
C THR A 37 16.79 -5.99 4.16
N GLU A 38 17.89 -5.53 3.53
CA GLU A 38 18.91 -4.72 4.22
C GLU A 38 18.38 -3.35 4.65
N VAL A 39 17.51 -2.74 3.83
CA VAL A 39 16.89 -1.44 4.11
C VAL A 39 15.91 -1.52 5.28
N LEU A 40 15.34 -2.71 5.51
CA LEU A 40 14.38 -2.97 6.58
C LEU A 40 15.03 -3.42 7.90
N VAL A 41 16.36 -3.56 7.95
CA VAL A 41 17.07 -3.90 9.20
C VAL A 41 17.00 -2.74 10.18
N GLY A 42 16.44 -3.00 11.37
CA GLY A 42 16.32 -1.99 12.44
C GLY A 42 15.14 -1.03 12.27
N VAL A 43 14.33 -1.22 11.23
CA VAL A 43 13.08 -0.48 11.01
C VAL A 43 12.03 -0.95 12.03
N SER A 44 11.29 0.00 12.61
CA SER A 44 10.20 -0.30 13.54
C SER A 44 8.83 0.01 12.96
N SER A 45 8.77 0.92 11.98
CA SER A 45 7.53 1.36 11.34
C SER A 45 7.70 1.62 9.84
N LEU A 46 6.69 1.22 9.07
CA LEU A 46 6.60 1.39 7.62
C LEU A 46 5.22 1.92 7.22
N VAL A 47 5.20 2.86 6.29
CA VAL A 47 3.99 3.27 5.57
C VAL A 47 4.12 2.90 4.09
N ASP A 48 3.16 2.13 3.59
CA ASP A 48 3.01 1.78 2.18
C ASP A 48 2.08 2.80 1.52
N VAL A 49 2.65 3.70 0.72
CA VAL A 49 1.95 4.85 0.13
C VAL A 49 1.33 4.42 -1.21
N SER A 50 0.03 4.69 -1.36
CA SER A 50 -0.78 4.15 -2.45
C SER A 50 -0.71 2.62 -2.51
N GLY A 51 -0.69 1.98 -1.34
CA GLY A 51 -0.48 0.53 -1.18
C GLY A 51 -1.69 -0.34 -1.55
N GLY A 52 -2.83 0.26 -1.89
CA GLY A 52 -4.04 -0.44 -2.31
C GLY A 52 -4.52 -1.47 -1.29
N ASN A 53 -4.67 -2.73 -1.74
CA ASN A 53 -5.10 -3.84 -0.89
C ASN A 53 -4.02 -4.35 0.09
N GLY A 54 -2.81 -3.78 0.01
CA GLY A 54 -1.71 -4.07 0.91
C GLY A 54 -0.88 -5.29 0.55
N ALA A 55 -0.86 -5.74 -0.71
CA ALA A 55 -0.07 -6.90 -1.12
C ALA A 55 1.40 -6.83 -0.64
N ILE A 56 2.06 -5.69 -0.83
CA ILE A 56 3.46 -5.47 -0.41
C ILE A 56 3.56 -5.40 1.11
N ALA A 57 2.76 -4.57 1.78
CA ALA A 57 2.72 -4.49 3.24
C ALA A 57 2.47 -5.87 3.92
N ARG A 58 1.68 -6.76 3.30
CA ARG A 58 1.45 -8.14 3.79
C ARG A 58 2.67 -9.02 3.63
N ALA A 59 3.38 -8.91 2.50
CA ALA A 59 4.59 -9.68 2.28
C ALA A 59 5.67 -9.26 3.28
N ILE A 60 5.86 -7.96 3.47
CA ILE A 60 6.80 -7.42 4.46
C ILE A 60 6.46 -7.93 5.86
N ALA A 61 5.20 -7.95 6.24
CA ALA A 61 4.79 -8.44 7.56
C ALA A 61 5.10 -9.90 7.83
N LYS A 62 5.06 -10.75 6.79
CA LYS A 62 5.41 -12.16 6.91
C LYS A 62 6.90 -12.33 7.19
N SER A 63 7.74 -11.51 6.55
CA SER A 63 9.20 -11.56 6.70
C SER A 63 9.72 -10.77 7.90
N PHE A 64 9.05 -9.68 8.27
CA PHE A 64 9.44 -8.73 9.32
C PHE A 64 8.26 -8.45 10.27
N PRO A 65 7.82 -9.43 11.07
CA PRO A 65 6.60 -9.31 11.89
C PRO A 65 6.69 -8.26 13.01
N HIS A 66 7.91 -7.77 13.32
CA HIS A 66 8.14 -6.74 14.31
C HIS A 66 7.87 -5.32 13.78
N ILE A 67 7.82 -5.13 12.46
CA ILE A 67 7.57 -3.83 11.83
C ILE A 67 6.08 -3.52 11.92
N LYS A 68 5.74 -2.38 12.54
CA LYS A 68 4.40 -1.80 12.43
C LYS A 68 4.20 -1.28 11.02
N ARG A 69 3.06 -1.61 10.43
CA ARG A 69 2.78 -1.29 9.02
C ARG A 69 1.45 -0.60 8.89
N SER A 70 1.46 0.47 8.13
CA SER A 70 0.27 1.19 7.72
C SER A 70 0.23 1.30 6.20
N ILE A 71 -0.97 1.42 5.65
CA ILE A 71 -1.20 1.79 4.25
C ILE A 71 -1.84 3.16 4.23
N LEU A 72 -1.29 4.06 3.42
CA LEU A 72 -1.95 5.30 3.05
C LEU A 72 -2.55 5.15 1.67
N ASP A 73 -3.87 5.31 1.54
CA ASP A 73 -4.52 5.36 0.23
C ASP A 73 -5.74 6.27 0.24
N LEU A 74 -6.28 6.56 -0.94
CA LEU A 74 -7.46 7.40 -1.09
C LEU A 74 -8.65 6.79 -0.35
N PRO A 75 -9.57 7.62 0.19
CA PRO A 75 -10.67 7.13 1.01
C PRO A 75 -11.53 6.06 0.34
N HIS A 76 -11.77 6.16 -0.97
CA HIS A 76 -12.58 5.19 -1.72
C HIS A 76 -11.88 3.82 -1.88
N VAL A 77 -10.55 3.80 -1.97
CA VAL A 77 -9.75 2.57 -2.02
C VAL A 77 -9.80 1.86 -0.68
N ILE A 78 -9.54 2.60 0.41
CA ILE A 78 -9.57 2.06 1.77
C ILE A 78 -10.96 1.50 2.13
N GLN A 79 -12.04 2.20 1.77
CA GLN A 79 -13.41 1.72 2.01
C GLN A 79 -13.73 0.41 1.27
N SER A 80 -13.13 0.18 0.11
CA SER A 80 -13.31 -1.04 -0.67
C SER A 80 -12.38 -2.19 -0.24
N THR A 81 -11.44 -1.94 0.68
CA THR A 81 -10.41 -2.91 1.07
C THR A 81 -10.80 -3.68 2.34
N PRO A 82 -10.79 -5.03 2.33
CA PRO A 82 -11.05 -5.82 3.53
C PRO A 82 -9.96 -5.63 4.60
N THR A 83 -10.37 -5.38 5.84
CA THR A 83 -9.48 -5.32 7.00
C THR A 83 -9.18 -6.71 7.54
N ASP A 84 -7.93 -6.95 7.93
CA ASP A 84 -7.45 -8.23 8.49
C ASP A 84 -6.88 -8.11 9.92
N GLY A 85 -6.91 -6.90 10.51
CA GLY A 85 -6.34 -6.60 11.83
C GLY A 85 -4.81 -6.65 11.89
N MET A 86 -4.17 -6.90 10.76
CA MET A 86 -2.76 -7.13 10.57
C MET A 86 -2.08 -5.85 10.02
N ILE A 87 -2.83 -5.02 9.29
CA ILE A 87 -2.41 -3.72 8.74
C ILE A 87 -3.31 -2.61 9.25
N GLU A 88 -2.71 -1.45 9.57
CA GLU A 88 -3.45 -0.21 9.80
C GLU A 88 -3.74 0.49 8.47
N PHE A 89 -5.00 0.77 8.18
CA PHE A 89 -5.41 1.47 6.97
C PHE A 89 -5.69 2.94 7.27
N VAL A 90 -4.99 3.84 6.59
CA VAL A 90 -5.10 5.29 6.74
C VAL A 90 -5.67 5.87 5.45
N ALA A 91 -6.90 6.38 5.53
CA ALA A 91 -7.51 7.09 4.42
C ALA A 91 -6.94 8.51 4.32
N GLY A 92 -6.41 8.89 3.17
CA GLY A 92 -5.82 10.20 2.96
C GLY A 92 -5.28 10.41 1.56
N ASP A 93 -4.64 11.56 1.36
CA ASP A 93 -4.02 11.94 0.10
C ASP A 93 -2.54 12.26 0.33
N MET A 94 -1.66 11.47 -0.27
CA MET A 94 -0.20 11.61 -0.13
C MET A 94 0.32 12.98 -0.59
N ARG A 95 -0.41 13.68 -1.47
CA ARG A 95 -0.05 15.03 -1.92
C ARG A 95 -0.12 16.05 -0.79
N HIS A 96 -0.92 15.77 0.24
CA HIS A 96 -1.14 16.64 1.37
C HIS A 96 -0.39 16.14 2.61
N HIS A 97 -0.44 14.84 2.88
CA HIS A 97 0.17 14.26 4.07
C HIS A 97 0.53 12.79 3.88
N VAL A 98 1.72 12.43 4.35
CA VAL A 98 2.15 11.04 4.54
C VAL A 98 2.36 10.81 6.04
N PRO A 99 1.74 9.78 6.65
CA PRO A 99 1.96 9.43 8.05
C PRO A 99 3.44 9.23 8.37
N SER A 100 3.84 9.62 9.57
CA SER A 100 5.22 9.43 10.01
C SER A 100 5.52 7.95 10.25
N ALA A 101 6.60 7.48 9.65
CA ALA A 101 7.17 6.14 9.83
C ALA A 101 8.69 6.21 9.59
N ASP A 102 9.42 5.17 9.98
CA ASP A 102 10.86 5.07 9.70
C ASP A 102 11.11 4.92 8.19
N VAL A 103 10.20 4.24 7.49
CA VAL A 103 10.26 4.03 6.04
C VAL A 103 8.92 4.37 5.39
N ALA A 104 8.97 5.12 4.29
CA ALA A 104 7.87 5.27 3.35
C ALA A 104 8.20 4.46 2.08
N LEU A 105 7.34 3.50 1.75
CA LEU A 105 7.42 2.71 0.53
C LEU A 105 6.47 3.31 -0.51
N LEU A 106 6.96 3.53 -1.72
CA LEU A 106 6.17 3.98 -2.86
C LEU A 106 6.52 3.11 -4.07
N LYS A 107 5.56 2.34 -4.56
CA LYS A 107 5.70 1.64 -5.84
C LYS A 107 5.35 2.63 -6.96
N ALA A 108 6.34 3.01 -7.75
CA ALA A 108 6.09 3.77 -8.97
C ALA A 108 5.54 2.83 -10.05
N GLU A 109 4.39 3.16 -10.61
CA GLU A 109 3.86 2.52 -11.81
C GLU A 109 4.24 3.34 -13.06
N ILE A 110 4.37 2.66 -14.20
CA ILE A 110 4.76 3.25 -15.49
C ILE A 110 3.51 3.58 -16.30
#